data_AF-A0A7C6BW51-F1
#
_entry.id   AF-A0A7C6BW51-F1
#
_cell.length_a   1.000
_cell.length_b   1.000
_cell.length_c   1.000
_cell.angle_alpha   90.00
_cell.angle_beta   90.00
_cell.angle_gamma   90.00
#
_symmetry.space_group_name_H-M   'P 1'
#
loop_
_entity.id
_entity.type
_entity.pdbx_description
1 polymer ?
#
loop_
_entity_poly.entity_id
_entity_poly.type
_entity_poly.pdbx_seq_one_letter_code
_entity_poly.pdbx_strand_id
1 'polypeptide(L)'
;MKNKPLFNKEISQKQNNQISHKTKESEDDTGDESPNTSDFGISTDNNSVKDLKARVKFLEQELADKDSEIDFLKEKLTNNQEILLDVIEDKKSLKKIVQDFEMKQIDERLNNFQQLQRKQHQIEHRLFVTKNQLDEARNELKIQEKVIKDLEKRGLRDYLMANYPQSYVQYQKKV
;
A
#
# COMPACT_ATOMS: atom_id res chain seq x y z
N MET A 1 12.52 10.27 19.07
CA MET A 1 11.16 10.83 19.18
C MET A 1 10.17 9.71 18.91
N LYS A 2 9.16 9.56 19.77
CA LYS A 2 8.31 8.37 19.90
C LYS A 2 7.07 8.48 19.00
N ASN A 3 6.79 7.40 18.26
CA ASN A 3 5.52 6.81 17.80
C ASN A 3 4.25 7.67 17.62
N LYS A 4 3.68 7.65 16.41
CA LYS A 4 2.37 7.02 16.02
C LYS A 4 1.74 7.71 14.78
N PRO A 5 1.26 6.96 13.77
CA PRO A 5 0.30 7.47 12.79
C PRO A 5 -1.13 7.33 13.33
N LEU A 6 -1.96 8.35 13.08
CA LEU A 6 -3.39 8.39 13.43
C LEU A 6 -4.20 7.67 12.33
N PHE A 7 -4.60 6.44 12.62
CA PHE A 7 -5.73 5.77 11.98
C PHE A 7 -6.91 5.82 12.97
N ASN A 8 -8.00 6.48 12.59
CA ASN A 8 -9.39 6.11 12.89
C ASN A 8 -10.35 7.24 12.52
N LYS A 9 -11.23 6.99 11.54
CA LYS A 9 -12.66 7.27 11.71
C LYS A 9 -13.51 6.44 10.73
N GLU A 10 -14.01 5.35 11.30
CA GLU A 10 -15.38 4.84 11.21
C GLU A 10 -16.11 4.84 9.86
N ILE A 11 -16.29 3.60 9.41
CA ILE A 11 -17.37 3.09 8.58
C ILE A 11 -18.72 3.45 9.21
N SER A 12 -19.63 4.02 8.42
CA SER A 12 -21.06 3.91 8.68
C SER A 12 -21.81 3.68 7.38
N GLN A 13 -22.21 2.43 7.19
CA GLN A 13 -23.20 1.99 6.23
C GLN A 13 -24.55 2.58 6.62
N LYS A 14 -25.24 3.25 5.69
CA LYS A 14 -26.70 3.28 5.66
C LYS A 14 -27.19 3.14 4.22
N GLN A 15 -27.67 1.94 3.94
CA GLN A 15 -28.66 1.69 2.91
C GLN A 15 -29.94 2.45 3.26
N ASN A 16 -30.59 3.09 2.29
CA ASN A 16 -32.05 3.13 2.29
C ASN A 16 -32.59 3.33 0.87
N ASN A 17 -33.24 2.27 0.38
CA ASN A 17 -34.15 2.29 -0.75
C ASN A 17 -35.40 3.10 -0.37
N GLN A 18 -35.97 3.84 -1.31
CA GLN A 18 -37.37 3.67 -1.74
C GLN A 18 -37.72 4.70 -2.82
N ILE A 19 -37.85 4.19 -4.04
CA ILE A 19 -38.65 4.79 -5.12
C ILE A 19 -40.10 4.42 -4.82
N SER A 20 -40.98 5.41 -4.70
CA SER A 20 -42.42 5.20 -4.62
C SER A 20 -43.10 5.95 -5.75
N HIS A 21 -43.40 5.22 -6.83
CA HIS A 21 -44.46 5.56 -7.77
C HIS A 21 -45.80 5.50 -7.04
N LYS A 22 -46.66 6.50 -7.24
CA LYS A 22 -48.08 6.39 -6.91
C LYS A 22 -48.92 7.01 -8.02
N THR A 23 -49.28 6.16 -8.97
CA THR A 23 -50.46 6.27 -9.81
C THR A 23 -51.69 6.36 -8.92
N LYS A 24 -52.60 7.28 -9.24
CA LYS A 24 -53.99 7.25 -8.79
C LYS A 24 -54.88 7.67 -9.96
N GLU A 25 -55.39 6.67 -10.65
CA GLU A 25 -56.71 6.70 -11.26
C GLU A 25 -57.76 6.66 -10.14
N SER A 26 -58.83 7.42 -10.32
CA SER A 26 -60.16 7.10 -9.81
C SER A 26 -61.17 7.82 -10.71
N GLU A 27 -61.81 7.03 -11.56
CA GLU A 27 -63.05 7.34 -12.27
C GLU A 27 -64.25 7.36 -11.31
N ASP A 28 -65.33 7.91 -11.87
CA ASP A 28 -66.75 7.87 -11.50
C ASP A 28 -67.26 8.78 -10.38
N ASP A 29 -68.47 9.31 -10.42
CA ASP A 29 -69.50 9.62 -11.43
C ASP A 29 -70.65 10.12 -10.55
N THR A 30 -71.26 11.27 -10.82
CA THR A 30 -72.69 11.52 -10.58
C THR A 30 -73.04 12.86 -11.21
N GLY A 31 -73.90 12.78 -12.22
CA GLY A 31 -74.41 13.92 -12.96
C GLY A 31 -75.39 14.81 -12.18
N ASP A 32 -75.62 15.98 -12.78
CA ASP A 32 -76.85 16.75 -12.66
C ASP A 32 -77.11 17.39 -14.04
N GLU A 33 -78.25 17.02 -14.64
CA GLU A 33 -78.79 17.66 -15.84
C GLU A 33 -79.32 19.05 -15.44
N SER A 34 -79.04 20.14 -16.16
CA SER A 34 -79.80 20.62 -17.34
C SER A 34 -79.74 22.16 -17.33
N PRO A 35 -80.32 22.88 -18.30
CA PRO A 35 -79.74 23.18 -19.60
C PRO A 35 -79.52 24.69 -19.73
N ASN A 36 -78.38 25.12 -20.27
CA ASN A 36 -78.31 26.46 -20.85
C ASN A 36 -77.47 26.41 -22.12
N THR A 37 -78.20 26.35 -23.22
CA THR A 37 -77.78 26.75 -24.55
C THR A 37 -77.42 28.25 -24.52
N SER A 38 -76.20 28.57 -24.12
CA SER A 38 -75.58 29.80 -24.58
C SER A 38 -74.80 29.44 -25.84
N ASP A 39 -75.41 29.71 -26.98
CA ASP A 39 -74.77 29.83 -28.28
C ASP A 39 -73.66 30.87 -28.20
N PHE A 40 -72.51 30.46 -27.66
CA PHE A 40 -71.27 31.19 -27.79
C PHE A 40 -70.73 30.80 -29.16
N GLY A 41 -71.15 31.56 -30.18
CA GLY A 41 -70.60 31.47 -31.51
C GLY A 41 -69.09 31.63 -31.45
N ILE A 42 -68.38 30.51 -31.31
CA ILE A 42 -66.97 30.41 -31.65
C ILE A 42 -66.96 30.58 -33.17
N SER A 43 -66.84 31.82 -33.62
CA SER A 43 -66.27 32.11 -34.93
C SER A 43 -64.87 31.51 -34.91
N THR A 44 -64.83 30.22 -35.24
CA THR A 44 -63.62 29.43 -35.22
C THR A 44 -62.91 29.86 -36.48
N ASP A 45 -62.04 30.86 -36.35
CA ASP A 45 -61.10 31.19 -37.41
C ASP A 45 -60.38 29.89 -37.75
N ASN A 46 -60.68 29.34 -38.94
CA ASN A 46 -60.10 28.09 -39.43
C ASN A 46 -58.56 28.11 -39.46
N ASN A 47 -57.96 29.29 -39.27
CA ASN A 47 -56.53 29.50 -39.07
C ASN A 47 -56.06 29.12 -37.64
N SER A 48 -56.79 29.46 -36.58
CA SER A 48 -56.41 29.16 -35.18
C SER A 48 -56.33 27.66 -34.89
N VAL A 49 -57.27 26.87 -35.43
CA VAL A 49 -57.27 25.40 -35.26
C VAL A 49 -56.13 24.74 -36.06
N LYS A 50 -55.78 25.29 -37.23
CA LYS A 50 -54.62 24.82 -38.02
C LYS A 50 -53.30 25.12 -37.31
N ASP A 51 -53.17 26.29 -36.69
CA ASP A 51 -51.98 26.69 -35.93
C ASP A 51 -51.79 25.82 -34.68
N LEU A 52 -52.88 25.52 -33.96
CA LEU A 52 -52.85 24.58 -32.84
C LEU A 52 -52.44 23.17 -33.29
N LYS A 53 -52.98 22.68 -34.41
CA LYS A 53 -52.62 21.35 -34.95
C LYS A 53 -51.15 21.29 -35.40
N ALA A 54 -50.62 22.37 -35.97
CA ALA A 54 -49.21 22.48 -36.31
C ALA A 54 -48.32 22.50 -35.06
N ARG A 55 -48.75 23.21 -34.01
CA ARG A 55 -48.03 23.25 -32.73
C ARG A 55 -48.02 21.89 -32.03
N VAL A 56 -49.12 21.14 -32.07
CA VAL A 56 -49.20 19.77 -31.53
C VAL A 56 -48.22 18.86 -32.25
N LYS A 57 -48.22 18.85 -33.59
CA LYS A 57 -47.26 18.04 -34.35
C LYS A 57 -45.80 18.39 -34.09
N PHE A 58 -45.50 19.68 -33.94
CA PHE A 58 -44.16 20.14 -33.58
C PHE A 58 -43.74 19.62 -32.19
N LEU A 59 -44.65 19.72 -31.21
CA LEU A 59 -44.39 19.23 -29.85
C LEU A 59 -44.27 17.70 -29.80
N GLU A 60 -45.06 16.96 -30.58
CA GLU A 60 -44.94 15.51 -30.72
C GLU A 60 -43.59 15.10 -31.32
N GLN A 61 -43.12 15.85 -32.31
CA GLN A 61 -41.80 15.61 -32.91
C GLN A 61 -40.67 15.97 -31.94
N GLU A 62 -40.76 17.10 -31.24
CA GLU A 62 -39.80 17.49 -30.22
C GLU A 62 -39.75 16.48 -29.05
N LEU A 63 -40.90 15.91 -28.66
CA LEU A 63 -40.99 14.85 -27.67
C LEU A 63 -40.26 13.59 -28.15
N ALA A 64 -40.52 13.15 -29.39
CA ALA A 64 -39.87 11.98 -29.97
C ALA A 64 -38.35 12.15 -30.10
N ASP A 65 -37.89 13.35 -30.51
CA ASP A 65 -36.47 13.67 -30.57
C ASP A 65 -35.84 13.62 -29.17
N LYS A 66 -36.52 14.17 -28.16
CA LYS A 66 -36.06 14.15 -26.77
C LYS A 66 -36.03 12.75 -26.16
N ASP A 67 -37.02 11.91 -26.46
CA ASP A 67 -37.03 10.51 -26.01
C ASP A 67 -35.87 9.72 -26.63
N SER A 68 -35.57 9.95 -27.91
CA SER A 68 -34.41 9.33 -28.57
C SER A 68 -33.07 9.79 -27.96
N GLU A 69 -32.95 11.06 -27.60
CA GLU A 69 -31.78 11.61 -26.93
C GLU A 69 -31.62 11.01 -25.53
N ILE A 70 -32.72 10.84 -24.79
CA ILE A 70 -32.74 10.19 -23.49
C ILE A 70 -32.23 8.74 -23.60
N ASP A 71 -32.72 7.97 -24.57
CA ASP A 71 -32.32 6.57 -24.72
C ASP A 71 -30.85 6.43 -25.14
N PHE A 72 -30.36 7.30 -26.04
CA PHE A 72 -28.94 7.37 -26.37
C PHE A 72 -28.07 7.69 -25.14
N LEU A 73 -28.50 8.64 -24.30
CA LEU A 73 -27.78 8.99 -23.09
C LEU A 73 -27.80 7.87 -22.05
N LYS A 74 -28.90 7.13 -21.92
CA LYS A 74 -28.97 5.94 -21.06
C LYS A 74 -27.99 4.87 -21.51
N GLU A 75 -27.95 4.55 -22.81
CA GLU A 75 -27.01 3.55 -23.36
C GLU A 75 -25.55 3.96 -23.12
N LYS A 76 -25.23 5.23 -23.34
CA LYS A 76 -23.91 5.77 -23.06
C LYS A 76 -23.57 5.72 -21.57
N LEU A 77 -24.55 5.98 -20.69
CA LEU A 77 -24.36 5.89 -19.24
C LEU A 77 -24.08 4.45 -18.83
N THR A 78 -24.84 3.46 -19.33
CA THR A 78 -24.64 2.04 -19.00
C THR A 78 -23.27 1.55 -19.47
N ASN A 79 -22.86 1.89 -20.69
CA ASN A 79 -21.54 1.52 -21.21
C ASN A 79 -20.41 2.14 -20.36
N ASN A 80 -20.51 3.43 -20.02
CA ASN A 80 -19.53 4.07 -19.14
C ASN A 80 -19.49 3.45 -17.74
N GLN A 81 -20.63 2.99 -17.22
CA GLN A 81 -20.69 2.29 -15.94
C GLN A 81 -19.97 0.93 -16.00
N GLU A 82 -20.14 0.17 -17.07
CA GLU A 82 -19.42 -1.10 -17.29
C GLU A 82 -17.91 -0.86 -17.37
N ILE A 83 -17.47 0.10 -18.19
CA ILE A 83 -16.05 0.49 -18.29
C ILE A 83 -15.49 0.91 -16.92
N LEU A 84 -16.27 1.67 -16.14
CA LEU A 84 -15.83 2.09 -14.80
C LEU A 84 -15.67 0.90 -13.86
N LEU A 85 -16.55 -0.10 -13.93
CA LEU A 85 -16.45 -1.30 -13.11
C LEU A 85 -15.17 -2.09 -13.47
N ASP A 86 -14.88 -2.27 -14.75
CA ASP A 86 -13.68 -2.94 -15.22
C ASP A 86 -12.41 -2.21 -14.74
N VAL A 87 -12.37 -0.88 -14.88
CA VAL A 87 -11.25 -0.05 -14.42
C VAL A 87 -11.08 -0.14 -12.90
N ILE A 88 -12.17 -0.23 -12.13
CA ILE A 88 -12.11 -0.42 -10.69
C ILE A 88 -11.54 -1.79 -10.34
N GLU A 89 -11.91 -2.84 -11.07
CA GLU A 89 -11.39 -4.19 -10.89
C GLU A 89 -9.89 -4.26 -11.23
N ASP A 90 -9.48 -3.69 -12.35
CA ASP A 90 -8.08 -3.58 -12.76
C ASP A 90 -7.25 -2.80 -11.75
N LYS A 91 -7.77 -1.68 -11.23
CA LYS A 91 -7.10 -0.92 -10.17
C LYS A 91 -6.93 -1.76 -8.90
N LYS A 92 -7.92 -2.59 -8.56
CA LYS A 92 -7.86 -3.48 -7.39
C LYS A 92 -6.85 -4.61 -7.59
N SER A 93 -6.81 -5.22 -8.77
CA SER A 93 -5.85 -6.27 -9.10
C SER A 93 -4.42 -5.72 -9.11
N LEU A 94 -4.21 -4.56 -9.75
CA LEU A 94 -2.92 -3.88 -9.80
C LEU A 94 -2.43 -3.50 -8.40
N LYS A 95 -3.32 -3.02 -7.53
CA LYS A 95 -2.97 -2.72 -6.13
C LYS A 95 -2.48 -3.94 -5.37
N LYS A 96 -3.09 -5.11 -5.58
CA LYS A 96 -2.62 -6.37 -4.96
C LYS A 96 -1.23 -6.75 -5.47
N ILE A 97 -1.03 -6.68 -6.78
CA ILE A 97 0.26 -6.99 -7.40
C ILE A 97 1.36 -6.08 -6.85
N VAL A 98 1.10 -4.77 -6.74
CA VAL A 98 2.03 -3.80 -6.14
C VAL A 98 2.36 -4.18 -4.70
N GLN A 99 1.36 -4.52 -3.88
CA GLN A 99 1.57 -4.96 -2.50
C GLN A 99 2.41 -6.23 -2.40
N ASP A 100 2.18 -7.20 -3.29
CA ASP A 100 2.95 -8.44 -3.34
C ASP A 100 4.42 -8.18 -3.73
N PHE A 101 4.66 -7.27 -4.68
CA PHE A 101 6.01 -6.86 -5.05
C PHE A 101 6.73 -6.10 -3.94
N GLU A 102 6.03 -5.20 -3.26
CA GLU A 102 6.56 -4.49 -2.09
C GLU A 102 6.95 -5.47 -0.97
N MET A 103 6.09 -6.46 -0.69
CA MET A 103 6.37 -7.49 0.31
C MET A 103 7.61 -8.32 -0.07
N LYS A 104 7.68 -8.80 -1.31
CA LYS A 104 8.84 -9.55 -1.81
C LYS A 104 10.14 -8.75 -1.71
N GLN A 105 10.10 -7.46 -2.05
CA GLN A 105 11.26 -6.60 -1.94
C GLN A 105 11.71 -6.42 -0.47
N ILE A 106 10.75 -6.31 0.47
CA ILE A 106 11.05 -6.23 1.90
C ILE A 106 11.67 -7.54 2.39
N ASP A 107 11.13 -8.69 1.99
CA ASP A 107 11.65 -10.01 2.36
C ASP A 107 13.06 -10.24 1.84
N GLU A 108 13.34 -9.87 0.59
CA GLU A 108 14.69 -9.94 0.01
C GLU A 108 15.68 -9.06 0.77
N ARG A 109 15.29 -7.81 1.07
CA ARG A 109 16.12 -6.90 1.87
C ARG A 109 16.39 -7.44 3.26
N LEU A 110 15.37 -8.03 3.91
CA LEU A 110 15.51 -8.64 5.22
C LEU A 110 16.45 -9.85 5.19
N ASN A 111 16.31 -10.73 4.20
CA ASN A 111 17.19 -11.88 4.02
C ASN A 111 18.65 -11.44 3.79
N ASN A 112 18.86 -10.46 2.91
CA ASN A 112 20.19 -9.90 2.67
C ASN A 112 20.81 -9.31 3.93
N PHE A 113 20.02 -8.58 4.73
CA PHE A 113 20.47 -8.03 6.00
C PHE A 113 20.86 -9.13 6.98
N GLN A 114 20.03 -10.17 7.14
CA GLN A 114 20.34 -11.31 8.02
C GLN A 114 21.60 -12.06 7.58
N GLN A 115 21.80 -12.27 6.28
CA GLN A 115 23.01 -12.89 5.75
C GLN A 115 24.25 -12.03 6.03
N LEU A 116 24.15 -10.72 5.84
CA LEU A 116 25.24 -9.80 6.13
C LEU A 116 25.58 -9.79 7.62
N GLN A 117 24.56 -9.78 8.49
CA GLN A 117 24.73 -9.86 9.94
C GLN A 117 25.44 -11.16 10.37
N ARG A 118 25.07 -12.30 9.78
CA ARG A 118 25.77 -13.58 10.03
C ARG A 118 27.24 -13.52 9.62
N LYS A 119 27.53 -12.96 8.44
CA LYS A 119 28.91 -12.79 7.97
C LYS A 119 29.70 -11.85 8.88
N GLN A 120 29.09 -10.77 9.33
CA GLN A 120 29.69 -9.84 10.28
C GLN A 120 30.09 -10.57 11.57
N HIS A 121 29.17 -11.31 12.19
CA HIS A 121 29.48 -12.07 13.41
C HIS A 121 30.58 -13.11 13.22
N GLN A 122 30.64 -13.77 12.05
CA GLN A 122 31.74 -14.68 11.73
C GLN A 122 33.09 -13.95 11.63
N ILE A 123 33.12 -12.78 11.01
CA ILE A 123 34.33 -11.95 10.89
C ILE A 123 34.74 -11.43 12.27
N GLU A 124 33.81 -10.92 13.06
CA GLU A 124 34.04 -10.45 14.44
C GLU A 124 34.64 -11.56 15.31
N HIS A 125 34.07 -12.77 15.25
CA HIS A 125 34.60 -13.92 15.98
C HIS A 125 36.02 -14.27 15.52
N ARG A 126 36.26 -14.34 14.20
CA ARG A 126 37.60 -14.61 13.66
C ARG A 126 38.60 -13.55 14.09
N LEU A 127 38.23 -12.27 14.03
CA LEU A 127 39.05 -11.15 14.47
C LEU A 127 39.38 -11.26 15.96
N PHE A 128 38.40 -11.63 16.78
CA PHE A 128 38.62 -11.83 18.21
C PHE A 128 39.61 -12.98 18.47
N VAL A 129 39.44 -14.12 17.81
CA VAL A 129 40.35 -15.26 17.95
C VAL A 129 41.77 -14.91 17.48
N THR A 130 41.92 -14.31 16.30
CA THR A 130 43.24 -13.95 15.78
C THR A 130 43.91 -12.87 16.61
N LYS A 131 43.14 -11.92 17.17
CA LYS A 131 43.66 -10.95 18.13
C LYS A 131 44.19 -11.63 19.38
N ASN A 132 43.45 -12.59 19.95
CA ASN A 132 43.90 -13.33 21.13
C ASN A 132 45.20 -14.11 20.86
N GLN A 133 45.28 -14.79 19.71
CA GLN A 133 46.50 -15.49 19.29
C GLN A 133 47.69 -14.53 19.12
N LEU A 134 47.45 -13.35 18.57
CA LEU A 134 48.48 -12.34 18.38
C LEU A 134 48.93 -11.72 19.70
N ASP A 135 48.01 -11.51 20.64
CA ASP A 135 48.33 -11.03 21.99
C ASP A 135 49.07 -12.10 22.81
N GLU A 136 48.75 -13.39 22.64
CA GLU A 136 49.49 -14.51 23.22
C GLU A 136 50.93 -14.58 22.68
N ALA A 137 51.10 -14.58 21.35
CA ALA A 137 52.42 -14.56 20.73
C ALA A 137 53.26 -13.33 21.14
N ARG A 138 52.63 -12.15 21.29
CA ARG A 138 53.30 -10.97 21.84
C ARG A 138 53.76 -11.15 23.28
N ASN A 139 52.97 -11.85 24.10
CA ASN A 139 53.35 -12.13 25.49
C ASN A 139 54.48 -13.14 25.57
N GLU A 140 54.48 -14.17 24.72
CA GLU A 140 55.59 -15.12 24.58
C GLU A 140 56.89 -14.42 24.15
N LEU A 141 56.83 -13.57 23.12
CA LEU A 141 57.97 -12.77 22.67
C LEU A 141 58.52 -11.88 23.79
N LYS A 142 57.65 -11.25 24.59
CA LYS A 142 58.08 -10.46 25.76
C LYS A 142 58.79 -11.32 26.82
N ILE A 143 58.34 -12.56 27.03
CA ILE A 143 58.99 -13.49 27.95
C ILE A 143 60.35 -13.90 27.39
N GLN A 144 60.42 -14.28 26.11
CA GLN A 144 61.68 -14.63 25.45
C GLN A 144 62.68 -13.46 25.46
N GLU A 145 62.23 -12.23 25.19
CA GLU A 145 63.06 -11.03 25.25
C GLU A 145 63.64 -10.82 26.65
N LYS A 146 62.83 -11.00 27.71
CA LYS A 146 63.31 -10.94 29.10
C LYS A 146 64.35 -12.02 29.38
N VAL A 147 64.10 -13.25 28.95
CA VAL A 147 65.03 -14.37 29.09
C VAL A 147 66.37 -14.08 28.41
N ILE A 148 66.35 -13.57 27.16
CA ILE A 148 67.56 -13.21 26.43
C ILE A 148 68.33 -12.12 27.17
N LYS A 149 67.66 -11.05 27.60
CA LYS A 149 68.29 -9.96 28.37
C LYS A 149 68.90 -10.45 29.69
N ASP A 150 68.24 -11.37 30.38
CA ASP A 150 68.74 -11.95 31.64
C ASP A 150 69.94 -12.89 31.39
N LEU A 151 69.94 -13.63 30.27
CA LEU A 151 71.06 -14.46 29.84
C LEU A 151 72.26 -13.63 29.38
N GLU A 152 72.04 -12.52 28.68
CA GLU A 152 73.10 -11.59 28.23
C GLU A 152 73.81 -10.91 29.42
N LYS A 153 73.07 -10.63 30.51
CA LYS A 153 73.62 -10.04 31.74
C LYS A 153 74.32 -11.06 32.65
N ARG A 154 74.29 -12.35 32.31
CA ARG A 154 74.87 -13.44 33.11
C ARG A 154 76.40 -13.43 32.98
N GLY A 155 77.10 -13.48 34.11
CA GLY A 155 78.56 -13.61 34.14
C GLY A 155 79.02 -15.05 33.85
N LEU A 156 80.24 -15.22 33.32
CA LEU A 156 80.88 -16.52 33.03
C LEU A 156 80.86 -17.50 34.22
N ARG A 157 80.91 -16.99 35.45
CA ARG A 157 80.89 -17.78 36.69
C ARG A 157 79.53 -18.44 36.94
N ASP A 158 78.43 -17.74 36.69
CA ASP A 158 77.08 -18.29 36.80
C ASP A 158 76.82 -19.33 35.71
N TYR A 159 77.40 -19.13 34.51
CA TYR A 159 77.34 -20.10 33.42
C TYR A 159 77.98 -21.44 33.81
N LEU A 160 79.18 -21.40 34.41
CA LEU A 160 79.90 -22.58 34.89
C LEU A 160 79.17 -23.31 36.04
N MET A 161 78.44 -22.59 36.90
CA MET A 161 77.70 -23.17 38.02
C MET A 161 76.29 -23.67 37.66
N ALA A 162 75.89 -23.63 36.39
CA ALA A 162 74.55 -24.02 35.92
C ALA A 162 73.37 -23.30 36.62
N ASN A 163 73.60 -22.13 37.23
CA ASN A 163 72.55 -21.31 37.83
C ASN A 163 71.80 -20.52 36.75
N TYR A 164 70.61 -20.99 36.38
CA TYR A 164 69.77 -20.31 35.38
C TYR A 164 68.90 -19.21 36.02
N PRO A 165 68.71 -18.07 35.33
CA PRO A 165 67.82 -17.03 35.81
C PRO A 165 66.37 -17.54 35.87
N GLN A 166 65.62 -17.03 36.84
CA GLN A 166 64.27 -17.50 37.15
C GLN A 166 63.28 -17.30 35.99
N SER A 167 63.55 -16.32 35.11
CA SER A 167 62.82 -16.09 33.85
C SER A 167 62.98 -17.25 32.87
N TYR A 168 64.18 -17.85 32.75
CA TYR A 168 64.44 -19.01 31.89
C TYR A 168 63.75 -20.28 32.40
N VAL A 169 63.74 -20.48 33.71
CA VAL A 169 63.01 -21.59 34.35
C VAL A 169 61.50 -21.46 34.13
N GLN A 170 60.95 -20.24 34.18
CA GLN A 170 59.54 -19.98 33.88
C GLN A 170 59.20 -20.20 32.39
N TYR A 171 60.13 -19.89 31.48
CA TYR A 171 59.96 -20.18 30.07
C TYR A 171 59.93 -21.70 29.81
N GLN A 172 60.87 -22.46 30.38
CA GLN A 172 60.89 -23.93 30.24
C GLN A 172 59.67 -24.63 30.83
N LYS A 173 58.99 -24.06 31.84
CA LYS A 173 57.77 -24.63 32.41
C LYS A 173 56.51 -24.39 31.57
N LYS A 174 56.57 -23.47 30.61
CA LYS A 174 55.45 -23.09 29.74
C LYS A 174 55.54 -23.68 28.33
N VAL A 175 56.73 -24.12 27.92
CA VAL A 175 56.99 -24.95 26.73
C VAL A 175 56.63 -26.39 27.04
#